data_AF-A0A9C9KZM4-F1
#
_entry.id   AF-A0A9C9KZM4-F1
#
_cell.length_a   1.000
_cell.length_b   1.000
_cell.length_c   1.000
_cell.angle_alpha   90.00
_cell.angle_beta   90.00
_cell.angle_gamma   90.00
#
_symmetry.space_group_name_H-M   'P 1'
#
loop_
_entity.id
_entity.type
_entity.pdbx_description
1 polymer ?
#
loop_
_entity_poly.entity_id
_entity_poly.type
_entity_poly.pdbx_seq_one_letter_code
_entity_poly.pdbx_strand_id
1 'polypeptide(L)'
;MSDIPDQYNELPENFLNVKASELRQVLSRPSLIHLKGKKTRPLFICTLLHGNETTGFYALQKLLRDYQGMELPRSVSIFIGNVKAAEKGLRRLDEQVDYNRIWPGTAEHYLAEAHMMHQVTEIMREKKVWASIDIHNNTGKNPHYACINKMQNEFMSLATLFSEVLVYFTTPKGVQSAAFAEICPAVTLECGLSGDVHGTDHVLQYLQAVLLLDDLDKAIKTKKNIYHTVARVKIPEGYSFGFSDDATINLLPGIENYNFCELDAGVEMARVEPDSKAFLLAFDNDEREVGREFFDYQQNKILLKKAVMPAMLTMNTQIIRQDCLCYLMERISVASE
;
A
#
# COMPACT_ATOMS: atom_id res chain seq x y z
N MET A 1 -19.26 -13.30 -3.54
CA MET A 1 -18.26 -14.34 -3.23
C MET A 1 -18.66 -15.00 -1.91
N SER A 2 -17.96 -16.04 -1.43
CA SER A 2 -18.13 -16.44 -0.02
C SER A 2 -17.61 -15.29 0.85
N ASP A 3 -18.34 -14.92 1.90
CA ASP A 3 -17.93 -13.87 2.85
C ASP A 3 -16.84 -14.34 3.82
N ILE A 4 -16.41 -15.61 3.71
CA ILE A 4 -15.37 -16.24 4.52
C ILE A 4 -14.19 -16.64 3.62
N PRO A 5 -12.94 -16.29 3.99
CA PRO A 5 -11.74 -16.75 3.27
C PRO A 5 -11.52 -18.25 3.51
N ASP A 6 -10.90 -18.93 2.54
CA ASP A 6 -10.44 -20.31 2.78
C ASP A 6 -9.33 -20.31 3.84
N GLN A 7 -9.38 -21.25 4.78
CA GLN A 7 -8.40 -21.34 5.87
C GLN A 7 -7.57 -22.62 5.78
N TYR A 8 -6.26 -22.48 5.92
CA TYR A 8 -5.31 -23.59 5.87
C TYR A 8 -4.43 -23.57 7.13
N ASN A 9 -4.09 -24.73 7.67
CA ASN A 9 -3.17 -24.86 8.83
C ASN A 9 -1.77 -25.36 8.43
N GLU A 10 -1.54 -25.46 7.13
CA GLU A 10 -0.30 -25.90 6.49
C GLU A 10 -0.24 -25.26 5.10
N LEU A 11 0.95 -25.21 4.50
CA LEU A 11 1.10 -24.64 3.16
C LEU A 11 0.41 -25.54 2.13
N PRO A 12 -0.46 -24.99 1.28
CA PRO A 12 -1.02 -25.75 0.16
C PRO A 12 0.09 -26.33 -0.73
N GLU A 13 -0.19 -27.49 -1.32
CA GLU A 13 0.73 -28.11 -2.27
C GLU A 13 1.09 -27.14 -3.40
N ASN A 14 2.36 -27.16 -3.82
CA ASN A 14 2.90 -26.29 -4.87
C ASN A 14 2.91 -24.77 -4.57
N PHE A 15 2.45 -24.32 -3.39
CA PHE A 15 2.43 -22.88 -3.03
C PHE A 15 3.81 -22.22 -3.15
N LEU A 16 4.90 -22.95 -2.86
CA LEU A 16 6.26 -22.42 -2.91
C LEU A 16 6.85 -22.35 -4.33
N ASN A 17 6.20 -22.91 -5.35
CA ASN A 17 6.76 -22.93 -6.71
C ASN A 17 5.84 -22.27 -7.75
N VAL A 18 4.57 -22.08 -7.42
CA VAL A 18 3.59 -21.46 -8.32
C VAL A 18 3.91 -19.98 -8.55
N LYS A 19 3.71 -19.48 -9.78
CA LYS A 19 3.78 -18.05 -10.09
C LYS A 19 2.52 -17.34 -9.59
N ALA A 20 2.61 -16.03 -9.33
CA ALA A 20 1.43 -15.24 -8.95
C ALA A 20 0.28 -15.37 -9.97
N SER A 21 0.60 -15.44 -11.27
CA SER A 21 -0.37 -15.62 -12.36
C SER A 21 -1.04 -17.01 -12.41
N GLU A 22 -0.46 -18.01 -11.75
CA GLU A 22 -0.93 -19.39 -11.71
C GLU A 22 -1.50 -19.75 -10.33
N LEU A 23 -1.42 -18.84 -9.36
CA LEU A 23 -1.75 -19.06 -7.97
C LEU A 23 -3.20 -19.53 -7.77
N ARG A 24 -4.11 -19.17 -8.68
CA ARG A 24 -5.50 -19.61 -8.67
C ARG A 24 -5.68 -21.13 -8.77
N GLN A 25 -4.69 -21.84 -9.32
CA GLN A 25 -4.67 -23.30 -9.39
C GLN A 25 -4.38 -23.94 -8.02
N VAL A 26 -3.72 -23.20 -7.13
CA VAL A 26 -3.38 -23.62 -5.76
C VAL A 26 -4.39 -23.08 -4.75
N LEU A 27 -4.81 -21.82 -4.92
CA LEU A 27 -5.74 -21.10 -4.07
C LEU A 27 -6.90 -20.56 -4.92
N SER A 28 -8.06 -21.21 -4.86
CA SER A 28 -9.20 -20.86 -5.74
C SER A 28 -9.79 -19.46 -5.49
N ARG A 29 -9.53 -18.88 -4.31
CA ARG A 29 -10.09 -17.61 -3.81
C ARG A 29 -9.15 -17.00 -2.75
N PRO A 30 -9.43 -15.79 -2.22
CA PRO A 30 -8.64 -15.23 -1.11
C PRO A 30 -8.57 -16.19 0.06
N SER A 31 -7.37 -16.35 0.62
CA SER A 31 -7.06 -17.44 1.54
C SER A 31 -6.19 -16.97 2.71
N LEU A 32 -6.44 -17.53 3.88
CA LEU A 32 -5.72 -17.30 5.12
C LEU A 32 -4.98 -18.58 5.54
N ILE A 33 -3.65 -18.55 5.54
CA ILE A 33 -2.79 -19.70 5.85
C ILE A 33 -2.12 -19.48 7.19
N HIS A 34 -2.25 -20.42 8.12
CA HIS A 34 -1.69 -20.37 9.46
C HIS A 34 -0.56 -21.39 9.61
N LEU A 35 0.66 -20.91 9.87
CA LEU A 35 1.83 -21.72 10.12
C LEU A 35 2.27 -21.56 11.56
N LYS A 36 2.47 -22.69 12.26
CA LYS A 36 2.93 -22.68 13.66
C LYS A 36 4.42 -22.40 13.73
N GLY A 37 4.82 -21.64 14.74
CA GLY A 37 6.22 -21.46 15.10
C GLY A 37 6.40 -21.44 16.61
N LYS A 38 7.65 -21.29 17.05
CA LYS A 38 8.06 -21.34 18.45
C LYS A 38 7.32 -20.33 19.32
N LYS A 39 7.20 -19.08 18.88
CA LYS A 39 6.34 -18.06 19.51
C LYS A 39 4.91 -18.17 18.98
N THR A 40 3.94 -18.33 19.87
CA THR A 40 2.54 -18.64 19.49
C THR A 40 1.79 -17.47 18.86
N ARG A 41 2.01 -16.22 19.32
CA ARG A 41 1.37 -15.01 18.77
C ARG A 41 1.86 -14.75 17.35
N PRO A 42 1.00 -14.77 16.32
CA PRO A 42 1.45 -14.78 14.93
C PRO A 42 1.91 -13.41 14.44
N LEU A 43 2.86 -13.40 13.51
CA LEU A 43 3.08 -12.29 12.58
C LEU A 43 2.04 -12.40 11.45
N PHE A 44 1.28 -11.35 11.18
CA PHE A 44 0.36 -11.32 10.04
C PHE A 44 1.05 -10.71 8.82
N ILE A 45 1.02 -11.41 7.69
CA ILE A 45 1.59 -10.97 6.43
C ILE A 45 0.48 -10.97 5.38
N CYS A 46 0.17 -9.81 4.84
CA CYS A 46 -0.81 -9.61 3.79
C CYS A 46 -0.10 -9.28 2.48
N THR A 47 -0.51 -9.93 1.39
CA THR A 47 0.01 -9.62 0.05
C THR A 47 -1.03 -9.96 -1.03
N LEU A 48 -0.80 -9.44 -2.23
CA LEU A 48 -1.69 -9.57 -3.38
C LEU A 48 -3.09 -9.02 -3.12
N LEU A 49 -3.26 -7.97 -2.31
CA LEU A 49 -4.51 -7.20 -2.32
C LEU A 49 -4.75 -6.63 -3.73
N HIS A 50 -3.69 -6.17 -4.38
CA HIS A 50 -3.66 -5.92 -5.81
C HIS A 50 -2.92 -7.05 -6.53
N GLY A 51 -3.51 -7.56 -7.59
CA GLY A 51 -3.00 -8.75 -8.28
C GLY A 51 -1.66 -8.54 -9.01
N ASN A 52 -1.35 -7.31 -9.38
CA ASN A 52 -0.11 -6.96 -10.07
C ASN A 52 1.06 -6.63 -9.13
N GLU A 53 0.88 -6.67 -7.81
CA GLU A 53 1.89 -6.30 -6.81
C GLU A 53 2.49 -7.56 -6.17
N THR A 54 3.46 -8.15 -6.86
CA THR A 54 3.88 -9.54 -6.62
C THR A 54 5.10 -9.68 -5.70
N THR A 55 5.73 -8.56 -5.30
CA THR A 55 6.95 -8.56 -4.50
C THR A 55 6.78 -9.27 -3.16
N GLY A 56 5.69 -8.98 -2.43
CA GLY A 56 5.42 -9.63 -1.15
C GLY A 56 5.21 -11.14 -1.27
N PHE A 57 4.51 -11.59 -2.31
CA PHE A 57 4.29 -13.01 -2.58
C PHE A 57 5.61 -13.77 -2.83
N TYR A 58 6.49 -13.23 -3.68
CA TYR A 58 7.75 -13.90 -3.98
C TYR A 58 8.76 -13.82 -2.82
N ALA A 59 8.76 -12.73 -2.05
CA ALA A 59 9.57 -12.63 -0.83
C ALA A 59 9.12 -13.65 0.21
N LEU A 60 7.80 -13.82 0.37
CA LEU A 60 7.22 -14.83 1.24
C LEU A 60 7.58 -16.25 0.79
N GLN A 61 7.51 -16.57 -0.51
CA GLN A 61 7.96 -17.86 -1.01
C GLN A 61 9.44 -18.12 -0.70
N LYS A 62 10.33 -17.13 -0.92
CA LYS A 62 11.75 -17.24 -0.57
C LYS A 62 11.94 -17.53 0.93
N LEU A 63 11.29 -16.74 1.78
CA LEU A 63 11.33 -16.91 3.24
C LEU A 63 10.90 -18.30 3.67
N LEU A 64 9.78 -18.79 3.15
CA LEU A 64 9.23 -20.09 3.54
C LEU A 64 10.05 -21.27 3.02
N ARG A 65 10.79 -21.10 1.90
CA ARG A 65 11.77 -22.10 1.44
C ARG A 65 12.92 -22.26 2.44
N ASP A 66 13.41 -21.15 3.00
CA ASP A 66 14.50 -21.17 4.01
C ASP A 66 14.10 -21.92 5.29
N TYR A 67 12.79 -22.02 5.57
CA TYR A 67 12.25 -22.72 6.74
C TYR A 67 11.64 -24.10 6.42
N GLN A 68 11.84 -24.66 5.21
CA GLN A 68 11.39 -26.01 4.93
C GLN A 68 12.08 -27.04 5.83
N GLY A 69 11.29 -27.82 6.56
CA GLY A 69 11.81 -28.80 7.52
C GLY A 69 12.37 -28.18 8.81
N MET A 70 12.22 -26.87 9.01
CA MET A 70 12.65 -26.16 10.21
C MET A 70 11.45 -25.53 10.94
N GLU A 71 11.58 -25.34 12.25
CA GLU A 71 10.56 -24.62 13.02
C GLU A 71 10.68 -23.10 12.79
N LEU A 72 9.55 -22.43 12.51
CA LEU A 72 9.51 -20.98 12.40
C LEU A 72 9.79 -20.33 13.77
N PRO A 73 10.55 -19.21 13.84
CA PRO A 73 10.80 -18.50 15.11
C PRO A 73 9.51 -18.00 15.80
N ARG A 74 8.48 -17.74 15.01
CA ARG A 74 7.15 -17.28 15.43
C ARG A 74 6.11 -17.85 14.48
N SER A 75 4.91 -18.11 14.97
CA SER A 75 3.77 -18.41 14.12
C SER A 75 3.59 -17.31 13.06
N VAL A 76 3.17 -17.68 11.86
CA VAL A 76 2.89 -16.75 10.78
C VAL A 76 1.49 -17.00 10.28
N SER A 77 0.72 -15.93 10.07
CA SER A 77 -0.57 -15.98 9.39
C SER A 77 -0.47 -15.16 8.12
N ILE A 78 -0.72 -15.80 6.98
CA ILE A 78 -0.54 -15.22 5.66
C ILE A 78 -1.92 -15.02 5.05
N PHE A 79 -2.26 -13.80 4.66
CA PHE A 79 -3.41 -13.53 3.83
C PHE A 79 -2.98 -13.29 2.39
N ILE A 80 -3.52 -14.11 1.49
CA ILE A 80 -3.39 -13.96 0.04
C ILE A 80 -4.71 -13.39 -0.48
N GLY A 81 -4.66 -12.18 -1.03
CA GLY A 81 -5.84 -11.44 -1.48
C GLY A 81 -6.40 -11.88 -2.84
N ASN A 82 -6.35 -10.95 -3.79
CA ASN A 82 -7.01 -11.01 -5.09
C ASN A 82 -6.30 -11.91 -6.11
N VAL A 83 -6.36 -13.23 -5.89
CA VAL A 83 -5.80 -14.26 -6.79
C VAL A 83 -6.37 -14.20 -8.21
N LYS A 84 -7.59 -13.67 -8.39
CA LYS A 84 -8.22 -13.49 -9.71
C LYS A 84 -7.56 -12.36 -10.50
N ALA A 85 -7.29 -11.22 -9.86
CA ALA A 85 -6.55 -10.14 -10.50
C ALA A 85 -5.08 -10.54 -10.73
N ALA A 86 -4.50 -11.33 -9.82
CA ALA A 86 -3.13 -11.83 -9.97
C ALA A 86 -2.97 -12.75 -11.20
N GLU A 87 -3.95 -13.61 -11.47
CA GLU A 87 -4.03 -14.43 -12.70
C GLU A 87 -3.96 -13.59 -13.98
N LYS A 88 -4.45 -12.34 -13.94
CA LYS A 88 -4.44 -11.41 -15.07
C LYS A 88 -3.30 -10.39 -15.02
N GLY A 89 -2.50 -10.37 -13.96
CA GLY A 89 -1.48 -9.34 -13.74
C GLY A 89 -2.06 -7.93 -13.63
N LEU A 90 -3.29 -7.80 -13.13
CA LEU A 90 -4.00 -6.52 -12.97
C LEU A 90 -4.07 -6.11 -11.51
N ARG A 91 -4.22 -4.81 -11.24
CA ARG A 91 -4.48 -4.30 -9.90
C ARG A 91 -5.75 -4.91 -9.31
N ARG A 92 -6.85 -4.75 -10.05
CA ARG A 92 -8.16 -5.37 -9.84
C ARG A 92 -8.84 -5.54 -11.19
N LEU A 93 -9.81 -6.46 -11.27
CA LEU A 93 -10.70 -6.51 -12.42
C LEU A 93 -11.72 -5.35 -12.36
N ASP A 94 -12.30 -4.98 -13.48
CA ASP A 94 -13.16 -3.78 -13.59
C ASP A 94 -14.37 -3.86 -12.65
N GLU A 95 -14.96 -5.04 -12.50
CA GLU A 95 -16.11 -5.33 -11.65
C GLU A 95 -15.75 -5.51 -10.17
N GLN A 96 -14.46 -5.59 -9.84
CA GLN A 96 -14.00 -5.78 -8.47
C GLN A 96 -13.83 -4.45 -7.76
N VAL A 97 -14.18 -4.43 -6.48
CA VAL A 97 -13.73 -3.38 -5.55
C VAL A 97 -12.22 -3.44 -5.33
N ASP A 98 -11.64 -2.32 -4.91
CA ASP A 98 -10.24 -2.27 -4.49
C ASP A 98 -10.11 -2.96 -3.13
N TYR A 99 -9.37 -4.08 -3.08
CA TYR A 99 -9.22 -4.89 -1.87
C TYR A 99 -8.46 -4.17 -0.75
N ASN A 100 -7.78 -3.06 -1.05
CA ASN A 100 -7.17 -2.16 -0.08
C ASN A 100 -8.07 -0.95 0.25
N ARG A 101 -9.39 -1.04 0.02
CA ARG A 101 -10.40 -0.03 0.41
C ARG A 101 -11.59 -0.60 1.19
N ILE A 102 -11.59 -1.91 1.46
CA ILE A 102 -12.73 -2.66 2.02
C ILE A 102 -12.43 -3.32 3.37
N TRP A 103 -11.33 -2.98 4.01
CA TRP A 103 -11.04 -3.43 5.39
C TRP A 103 -11.90 -2.67 6.42
N PRO A 104 -12.01 -3.17 7.67
CA PRO A 104 -12.75 -2.49 8.72
C PRO A 104 -12.46 -0.97 8.79
N GLY A 105 -13.53 -0.19 8.93
CA GLY A 105 -13.48 1.27 8.79
C GLY A 105 -13.80 1.79 7.39
N THR A 106 -13.99 0.90 6.40
CA THR A 106 -14.52 1.26 5.07
C THR A 106 -15.96 1.78 5.13
N ALA A 107 -16.32 2.66 4.20
CA ALA A 107 -17.71 3.05 3.96
C ALA A 107 -18.52 1.90 3.30
N GLU A 108 -17.86 1.01 2.57
CA GLU A 108 -18.47 -0.08 1.79
C GLU A 108 -18.66 -1.38 2.61
N HIS A 109 -18.95 -1.22 3.90
CA HIS A 109 -19.05 -2.31 4.89
C HIS A 109 -20.14 -3.36 4.58
N TYR A 110 -21.06 -3.05 3.66
CA TYR A 110 -22.15 -3.93 3.22
C TYR A 110 -21.73 -4.93 2.13
N LEU A 111 -20.51 -4.83 1.61
CA LEU A 111 -20.01 -5.72 0.56
C LEU A 111 -19.54 -7.06 1.12
N ALA A 112 -19.76 -8.13 0.37
CA ALA A 112 -19.29 -9.48 0.67
C ALA A 112 -17.77 -9.51 0.95
N GLU A 113 -16.99 -8.82 0.12
CA GLU A 113 -15.55 -8.71 0.27
C GLU A 113 -15.17 -7.93 1.54
N ALA A 114 -15.95 -6.92 1.93
CA ALA A 114 -15.72 -6.18 3.18
C ALA A 114 -16.02 -7.05 4.41
N HIS A 115 -17.07 -7.87 4.36
CA HIS A 115 -17.35 -8.88 5.38
C HIS A 115 -16.20 -9.88 5.52
N MET A 116 -15.58 -10.31 4.41
CA MET A 116 -14.40 -11.17 4.42
C MET A 116 -13.21 -10.52 5.13
N MET A 117 -12.89 -9.27 4.79
CA MET A 117 -11.78 -8.54 5.45
C MET A 117 -12.04 -8.31 6.93
N HIS A 118 -13.30 -8.08 7.31
CA HIS A 118 -13.71 -8.01 8.71
C HIS A 118 -13.46 -9.34 9.43
N GLN A 119 -13.86 -10.46 8.84
CA GLN A 119 -13.60 -11.78 9.44
C GLN A 119 -12.11 -12.11 9.56
N VAL A 120 -11.30 -11.78 8.55
CA VAL A 120 -9.84 -11.92 8.63
C VAL A 120 -9.30 -11.14 9.84
N THR A 121 -9.76 -9.90 10.02
CA THR A 121 -9.36 -9.04 11.13
C THR A 121 -9.76 -9.64 12.48
N GLU A 122 -10.99 -10.15 12.61
CA GLU A 122 -11.47 -10.76 13.85
C GLU A 122 -10.76 -12.08 14.19
N ILE A 123 -10.48 -12.94 13.21
CA ILE A 123 -9.66 -14.15 13.39
C ILE A 123 -8.28 -13.78 13.95
N MET A 124 -7.67 -12.71 13.42
CA MET A 124 -6.35 -12.27 13.89
C MET A 124 -6.38 -11.59 15.27
N ARG A 125 -7.49 -10.90 15.60
CA ARG A 125 -7.76 -10.39 16.95
C ARG A 125 -7.83 -11.53 17.96
N GLU A 126 -8.59 -12.57 17.67
CA GLU A 126 -8.73 -13.76 18.53
C GLU A 126 -7.38 -14.47 18.73
N LYS A 127 -6.57 -14.55 17.68
CA LYS A 127 -5.21 -15.12 17.72
C LYS A 127 -4.19 -14.23 18.44
N LYS A 128 -4.58 -13.04 18.90
CA LYS A 128 -3.70 -12.05 19.56
C LYS A 128 -2.47 -11.76 18.71
N VAL A 129 -2.72 -11.44 17.44
CA VAL A 129 -1.69 -11.08 16.45
C VAL A 129 -0.62 -10.18 17.08
N TRP A 130 0.64 -10.47 16.76
CA TRP A 130 1.77 -9.77 17.33
C TRP A 130 2.06 -8.47 16.59
N ALA A 131 2.10 -8.52 15.25
CA ALA A 131 2.25 -7.38 14.37
C ALA A 131 1.64 -7.72 13.00
N SER A 132 1.38 -6.69 12.19
CA SER A 132 0.81 -6.81 10.84
C SER A 132 1.68 -6.12 9.80
N ILE A 133 1.89 -6.79 8.67
CA ILE A 133 2.65 -6.27 7.54
C ILE A 133 1.82 -6.46 6.29
N ASP A 134 1.51 -5.35 5.62
CA ASP A 134 0.82 -5.33 4.34
C ASP A 134 1.80 -4.93 3.23
N ILE A 135 2.04 -5.81 2.27
CA ILE A 135 3.14 -5.66 1.32
C ILE A 135 2.59 -5.30 -0.06
N HIS A 136 2.97 -4.11 -0.51
CA HIS A 136 2.51 -3.47 -1.74
C HIS A 136 3.69 -3.08 -2.66
N ASN A 137 3.34 -2.74 -3.89
CA ASN A 137 4.24 -2.15 -4.87
C ASN A 137 3.67 -0.82 -5.38
N ASN A 138 4.55 0.08 -5.80
CA ASN A 138 4.13 1.25 -6.55
C ASN A 138 4.10 0.96 -8.05
N THR A 139 3.28 1.70 -8.78
CA THR A 139 3.26 1.66 -10.25
C THR A 139 4.24 2.64 -10.88
N GLY A 140 4.43 3.82 -10.26
CA GLY A 140 5.45 4.77 -10.68
C GLY A 140 6.73 4.63 -9.88
N LYS A 141 7.78 5.34 -10.32
CA LYS A 141 9.08 5.38 -9.63
C LYS A 141 8.95 6.00 -8.25
N ASN A 142 9.09 5.18 -7.20
CA ASN A 142 9.13 5.61 -5.81
C ASN A 142 10.30 4.89 -5.12
N PRO A 143 10.93 5.49 -4.10
CA PRO A 143 11.84 4.76 -3.23
C PRO A 143 11.09 3.66 -2.45
N HIS A 144 11.81 2.81 -1.73
CA HIS A 144 11.18 1.96 -0.72
C HIS A 144 10.80 2.80 0.50
N TYR A 145 9.55 2.74 0.93
CA TYR A 145 9.06 3.44 2.13
C TYR A 145 8.05 2.59 2.88
N ALA A 146 7.82 2.93 4.15
CA ALA A 146 6.81 2.28 4.97
C ALA A 146 5.76 3.31 5.40
N CYS A 147 4.51 2.86 5.48
CA CYS A 147 3.41 3.69 5.93
C CYS A 147 2.88 3.21 7.28
N ILE A 148 2.49 4.17 8.12
CA ILE A 148 1.93 3.94 9.46
C ILE A 148 0.63 4.72 9.63
N ASN A 149 -0.31 4.14 10.39
CA ASN A 149 -1.59 4.79 10.69
C ASN A 149 -1.66 5.37 12.11
N LYS A 150 -0.67 5.08 12.95
CA LYS A 150 -0.53 5.64 14.29
C LYS A 150 0.96 5.93 14.59
N MET A 151 1.21 6.95 15.40
CA MET A 151 2.54 7.51 15.64
C MET A 151 3.24 6.96 16.90
N GLN A 152 2.73 5.87 17.49
CA GLN A 152 3.39 5.23 18.64
C GLN A 152 4.69 4.55 18.23
N ASN A 153 5.60 4.40 19.20
CA ASN A 153 6.95 3.87 18.97
C ASN A 153 6.95 2.50 18.31
N GLU A 154 6.13 1.56 18.76
CA GLU A 154 6.01 0.22 18.17
C GLU A 154 5.69 0.20 16.67
N PHE A 155 4.87 1.14 16.17
CA PHE A 155 4.55 1.28 14.73
C PHE A 155 5.75 1.82 13.96
N MET A 156 6.37 2.87 14.48
CA MET A 156 7.56 3.46 13.88
C MET A 156 8.73 2.46 13.87
N SER A 157 8.94 1.76 14.98
CA SER A 157 9.96 0.73 15.12
C SER A 157 9.77 -0.39 14.10
N LEU A 158 8.55 -0.91 13.95
CA LEU A 158 8.24 -1.89 12.90
C LEU A 158 8.54 -1.34 11.51
N ALA A 159 8.15 -0.09 11.22
CA ALA A 159 8.34 0.53 9.92
C ALA A 159 9.81 0.84 9.59
N THR A 160 10.60 1.30 10.58
CA THR A 160 12.02 1.67 10.40
C THR A 160 12.95 0.48 10.16
N LEU A 161 12.51 -0.75 10.45
CA LEU A 161 13.23 -1.95 10.03
C LEU A 161 13.21 -2.11 8.50
N PHE A 162 12.26 -1.48 7.80
CA PHE A 162 12.17 -1.48 6.34
C PHE A 162 12.76 -0.22 5.71
N SER A 163 12.42 0.99 6.20
CA SER A 163 12.88 2.23 5.56
C SER A 163 13.01 3.39 6.54
N GLU A 164 13.95 4.30 6.25
CA GLU A 164 14.06 5.59 6.95
C GLU A 164 12.95 6.57 6.54
N VAL A 165 12.27 6.32 5.41
CA VAL A 165 11.17 7.15 4.90
C VAL A 165 9.86 6.56 5.39
N LEU A 166 9.19 7.29 6.28
CA LEU A 166 7.91 6.91 6.85
C LEU A 166 6.81 7.86 6.39
N VAL A 167 5.68 7.31 5.96
CA VAL A 167 4.48 8.08 5.60
C VAL A 167 3.37 7.80 6.60
N TYR A 168 3.01 8.80 7.39
CA TYR A 168 1.85 8.77 8.28
C TYR A 168 0.59 9.18 7.53
N PHE A 169 -0.45 8.34 7.58
CA PHE A 169 -1.72 8.65 6.93
C PHE A 169 -2.92 8.10 7.70
N THR A 170 -4.06 8.79 7.58
CA THR A 170 -5.34 8.38 8.16
C THR A 170 -6.46 8.23 7.13
N THR A 171 -6.21 8.64 5.88
CA THR A 171 -7.04 8.40 4.70
C THR A 171 -6.16 7.94 3.53
N PRO A 172 -6.66 7.09 2.61
CA PRO A 172 -8.04 6.56 2.52
C PRO A 172 -8.44 5.64 3.68
N LYS A 173 -9.75 5.56 3.94
CA LYS A 173 -10.32 4.56 4.86
C LYS A 173 -10.38 3.18 4.21
N GLY A 174 -10.50 2.15 5.04
CA GLY A 174 -10.65 0.76 4.58
C GLY A 174 -9.37 0.10 4.07
N VAL A 175 -8.19 0.63 4.44
CA VAL A 175 -6.90 -0.02 4.20
C VAL A 175 -6.60 -1.08 5.27
N GLN A 176 -5.82 -2.11 4.91
CA GLN A 176 -5.51 -3.22 5.82
C GLN A 176 -4.79 -2.77 7.09
N SER A 177 -3.76 -1.94 6.92
CA SER A 177 -2.89 -1.49 8.02
C SER A 177 -3.65 -0.67 9.05
N ALA A 178 -4.61 0.15 8.62
CA ALA A 178 -5.48 0.91 9.53
C ALA A 178 -6.43 0.00 10.32
N ALA A 179 -6.98 -1.04 9.71
CA ALA A 179 -7.82 -2.00 10.43
C ALA A 179 -7.01 -2.77 11.49
N PHE A 180 -5.77 -3.15 11.16
CA PHE A 180 -4.90 -3.86 12.11
C PHE A 180 -4.28 -2.96 13.16
N ALA A 181 -4.11 -1.67 12.89
CA ALA A 181 -3.60 -0.69 13.86
C ALA A 181 -4.49 -0.58 15.12
N GLU A 182 -5.75 -1.03 15.06
CA GLU A 182 -6.64 -1.14 16.22
C GLU A 182 -6.38 -2.37 17.11
N ILE A 183 -5.54 -3.32 16.68
CA ILE A 183 -5.29 -4.58 17.41
C ILE A 183 -3.81 -4.93 17.60
N CYS A 184 -2.91 -4.39 16.78
CA CYS A 184 -1.47 -4.56 16.91
C CYS A 184 -0.69 -3.48 16.14
N PRO A 185 0.64 -3.38 16.33
CA PRO A 185 1.51 -2.60 15.45
C PRO A 185 1.38 -3.09 14.00
N ALA A 186 1.09 -2.17 13.10
CA ALA A 186 0.79 -2.47 11.71
C ALA A 186 1.47 -1.50 10.75
N VAL A 187 2.00 -2.02 9.64
CA VAL A 187 2.65 -1.22 8.60
C VAL A 187 2.20 -1.66 7.22
N THR A 188 2.18 -0.71 6.30
CA THR A 188 2.18 -0.99 4.85
C THR A 188 3.58 -0.77 4.32
N LEU A 189 4.11 -1.71 3.53
CA LEU A 189 5.41 -1.59 2.86
C LEU A 189 5.17 -1.29 1.38
N GLU A 190 5.84 -0.27 0.88
CA GLU A 190 5.81 0.12 -0.54
C GLU A 190 7.16 -0.21 -1.14
N CYS A 191 7.18 -1.28 -1.94
CA CYS A 191 8.40 -2.00 -2.30
C CYS A 191 8.92 -1.64 -3.69
N GLY A 192 8.64 -0.41 -4.15
CA GLY A 192 8.98 0.03 -5.49
C GLY A 192 8.20 -0.73 -6.57
N LEU A 193 8.79 -0.85 -7.77
CA LEU A 193 8.15 -1.47 -8.92
C LEU A 193 8.00 -3.00 -8.77
N SER A 194 6.82 -3.52 -9.09
CA SER A 194 6.58 -4.98 -9.12
C SER A 194 7.47 -5.67 -10.15
N GLY A 195 8.03 -6.83 -9.77
CA GLY A 195 8.98 -7.59 -10.59
C GLY A 195 10.45 -7.22 -10.39
N ASP A 196 10.75 -6.18 -9.60
CA ASP A 196 12.13 -5.87 -9.20
C ASP A 196 12.64 -6.86 -8.13
N VAL A 197 13.79 -7.47 -8.41
CA VAL A 197 14.48 -8.40 -7.49
C VAL A 197 14.95 -7.66 -6.24
N HIS A 198 15.38 -6.40 -6.35
CA HIS A 198 15.82 -5.61 -5.20
C HIS A 198 14.68 -5.40 -4.19
N GLY A 199 13.46 -5.12 -4.66
CA GLY A 199 12.28 -5.03 -3.81
C GLY A 199 11.98 -6.35 -3.10
N THR A 200 12.10 -7.47 -3.82
CA THR A 200 11.86 -8.81 -3.27
C THR A 200 12.88 -9.19 -2.19
N ASP A 201 14.17 -8.93 -2.43
CA ASP A 201 15.23 -9.24 -1.47
C ASP A 201 15.17 -8.32 -0.25
N HIS A 202 14.79 -7.06 -0.42
CA HIS A 202 14.61 -6.13 0.69
C HIS A 202 13.47 -6.56 1.62
N VAL A 203 12.32 -6.95 1.07
CA VAL A 203 11.21 -7.50 1.85
C VAL A 203 11.61 -8.80 2.55
N LEU A 204 12.36 -9.69 1.90
CA LEU A 204 12.85 -10.92 2.51
C LEU A 204 13.71 -10.62 3.75
N GLN A 205 14.69 -9.73 3.63
CA GLN A 205 15.57 -9.32 4.73
C GLN A 205 14.77 -8.71 5.90
N TYR A 206 13.81 -7.84 5.57
CA TYR A 206 12.89 -7.27 6.54
C TYR A 206 12.09 -8.35 7.28
N LEU A 207 11.46 -9.28 6.57
CA LEU A 207 10.66 -10.36 7.19
C LEU A 207 11.52 -11.27 8.07
N GLN A 208 12.74 -11.61 7.63
CA GLN A 208 13.70 -12.40 8.42
C GLN A 208 14.04 -11.68 9.73
N ALA A 209 14.28 -10.37 9.69
CA ALA A 209 14.54 -9.57 10.88
C ALA A 209 13.33 -9.54 11.82
N VAL A 210 12.13 -9.25 11.30
CA VAL A 210 10.90 -9.13 12.10
C VAL A 210 10.51 -10.45 12.77
N LEU A 211 10.70 -11.59 12.09
CA LEU A 211 10.40 -12.91 12.67
C LEU A 211 11.20 -13.22 13.93
N LEU A 212 12.45 -12.73 14.00
CA LEU A 212 13.34 -12.97 15.12
C LEU A 212 13.06 -12.03 16.31
N LEU A 213 12.38 -10.91 16.10
CA LEU A 213 12.11 -9.93 17.15
C LEU A 213 11.22 -10.47 18.27
N ASP A 214 11.63 -10.15 19.50
CA ASP A 214 10.86 -10.38 20.72
C ASP A 214 9.92 -9.22 21.02
N ASP A 215 10.40 -8.00 20.79
CA ASP A 215 9.81 -6.76 21.29
C ASP A 215 10.08 -5.61 20.31
N LEU A 216 9.05 -4.85 19.96
CA LEU A 216 9.13 -3.71 19.04
C LEU A 216 9.60 -2.44 19.75
N ASP A 217 9.37 -2.31 21.06
CA ASP A 217 9.77 -1.11 21.82
C ASP A 217 11.30 -1.00 21.97
N LYS A 218 12.01 -2.11 21.76
CA LYS A 218 13.48 -2.17 21.82
C LYS A 218 14.14 -1.91 20.46
N ALA A 219 13.37 -1.79 19.38
CA ALA A 219 13.92 -1.62 18.05
C ALA A 219 14.38 -0.17 17.81
N ILE A 220 15.69 -0.10 17.58
CA ILE A 220 16.59 0.97 17.13
C ILE A 220 15.97 2.38 16.94
N LYS A 221 16.49 3.35 17.70
CA LYS A 221 16.36 4.78 17.41
C LYS A 221 17.20 5.14 16.18
N THR A 222 16.70 4.85 14.98
CA THR A 222 17.33 5.32 13.73
C THR A 222 16.82 6.70 13.34
N LYS A 223 17.58 7.39 12.50
CA LYS A 223 17.11 8.60 11.84
C LYS A 223 15.90 8.23 10.98
N LYS A 224 14.80 8.96 11.16
CA LYS A 224 13.56 8.76 10.42
C LYS A 224 13.08 10.07 9.84
N ASN A 225 12.70 10.04 8.56
CA ASN A 225 12.02 11.13 7.89
C ASN A 225 10.55 10.76 7.85
N ILE A 226 9.77 11.40 8.72
CA ILE A 226 8.33 11.18 8.77
C ILE A 226 7.66 12.29 7.96
N TYR A 227 6.79 11.88 7.05
CA TYR A 227 5.91 12.73 6.28
C TYR A 227 4.47 12.40 6.64
N HIS A 228 3.57 13.37 6.55
CA HIS A 228 2.13 13.09 6.58
C HIS A 228 1.49 13.37 5.24
N THR A 229 0.43 12.64 4.92
CA THR A 229 -0.43 12.98 3.79
C THR A 229 -1.30 14.19 4.16
N VAL A 230 -1.27 15.24 3.32
CA VAL A 230 -2.13 16.43 3.46
C VAL A 230 -3.25 16.49 2.46
N ALA A 231 -3.09 15.87 1.28
CA ALA A 231 -4.14 15.79 0.29
C ALA A 231 -4.00 14.58 -0.63
N ARG A 232 -5.13 14.01 -1.04
CA ARG A 232 -5.23 13.03 -2.13
C ARG A 232 -5.78 13.72 -3.38
N VAL A 233 -5.00 13.72 -4.44
CA VAL A 233 -5.31 14.45 -5.68
C VAL A 233 -5.96 13.52 -6.70
N LYS A 234 -7.07 13.93 -7.30
CA LYS A 234 -7.80 13.18 -8.32
C LYS A 234 -8.05 14.04 -9.55
N ILE A 235 -8.15 13.38 -10.69
CA ILE A 235 -8.64 13.97 -11.93
C ILE A 235 -10.15 13.73 -12.00
N PRO A 236 -10.99 14.78 -12.14
CA PRO A 236 -12.43 14.61 -12.34
C PRO A 236 -12.77 13.61 -13.46
N GLU A 237 -13.83 12.81 -13.28
CA GLU A 237 -14.31 11.82 -14.26
C GLU A 237 -14.63 12.47 -15.62
N GLY A 238 -15.13 13.71 -15.62
CA GLY A 238 -15.50 14.44 -16.82
C GLY A 238 -14.33 14.91 -17.70
N TYR A 239 -13.08 14.78 -17.24
CA TYR A 239 -11.90 15.18 -18.00
C TYR A 239 -11.14 13.96 -18.52
N SER A 240 -10.85 13.97 -19.83
CA SER A 240 -9.82 13.10 -20.39
C SER A 240 -8.46 13.57 -19.89
N PHE A 241 -7.55 12.62 -19.70
CA PHE A 241 -6.17 12.95 -19.37
C PHE A 241 -5.20 11.95 -20.00
N GLY A 242 -3.99 12.42 -20.23
CA GLY A 242 -2.92 11.65 -20.84
C GLY A 242 -1.57 12.30 -20.59
N PHE A 243 -0.55 11.78 -21.26
CA PHE A 243 0.82 12.31 -21.24
C PHE A 243 1.27 12.86 -22.60
N SER A 244 0.33 12.89 -23.55
CA SER A 244 0.43 13.47 -24.88
C SER A 244 -0.44 14.72 -24.93
N ASP A 245 -0.19 15.64 -25.87
CA ASP A 245 -0.98 16.87 -26.03
C ASP A 245 -2.31 16.62 -26.78
N ASP A 246 -3.12 15.65 -26.32
CA ASP A 246 -4.36 15.19 -26.97
C ASP A 246 -5.53 14.97 -25.99
N ALA A 247 -5.39 15.41 -24.74
CA ALA A 247 -6.41 15.31 -23.71
C ALA A 247 -6.72 16.66 -23.07
N THR A 248 -7.86 16.73 -22.36
CA THR A 248 -8.28 17.92 -21.64
C THR A 248 -7.28 18.32 -20.55
N ILE A 249 -6.67 17.35 -19.88
CA ILE A 249 -5.55 17.53 -18.94
C ILE A 249 -4.36 16.70 -19.41
N ASN A 250 -3.28 17.36 -19.82
CA ASN A 250 -2.04 16.74 -20.27
C ASN A 250 -1.03 16.76 -19.12
N LEU A 251 -0.86 15.60 -18.47
CA LEU A 251 0.14 15.39 -17.43
C LEU A 251 1.55 15.41 -18.04
N LEU A 252 2.55 15.78 -17.23
CA LEU A 252 3.91 15.91 -17.72
C LEU A 252 4.56 14.54 -18.00
N PRO A 253 5.27 14.37 -19.13
CA PRO A 253 6.11 13.20 -19.34
C PRO A 253 7.15 13.06 -18.21
N GLY A 254 7.20 11.89 -17.58
CA GLY A 254 8.14 11.63 -16.48
C GLY A 254 7.76 12.32 -15.16
N ILE A 255 6.50 12.73 -14.98
CA ILE A 255 6.00 13.31 -13.73
C ILE A 255 6.27 12.42 -12.50
N GLU A 256 6.39 11.11 -12.68
CA GLU A 256 6.81 10.16 -11.64
C GLU A 256 8.17 10.49 -11.00
N ASN A 257 9.05 11.25 -11.66
CA ASN A 257 10.31 11.71 -11.09
C ASN A 257 10.12 12.77 -9.98
N TYR A 258 8.90 13.28 -9.80
CA TYR A 258 8.57 14.18 -8.70
C TYR A 258 8.28 13.43 -7.39
N ASN A 259 8.05 12.11 -7.44
CA ASN A 259 7.80 11.32 -6.25
C ASN A 259 8.94 11.47 -5.22
N PHE A 260 8.58 11.80 -3.98
CA PHE A 260 9.51 12.00 -2.85
C PHE A 260 10.55 13.11 -3.08
N CYS A 261 10.27 14.05 -3.98
CA CYS A 261 11.01 15.31 -4.11
C CYS A 261 10.18 16.46 -3.54
N GLU A 262 10.81 17.33 -2.76
CA GLU A 262 10.17 18.57 -2.33
C GLU A 262 10.10 19.53 -3.53
N LEU A 263 8.88 19.92 -3.91
CA LEU A 263 8.62 20.80 -5.03
C LEU A 263 8.21 22.18 -4.52
N ASP A 264 8.80 23.22 -5.09
CA ASP A 264 8.45 24.61 -4.77
C ASP A 264 7.10 25.04 -5.38
N ALA A 265 6.56 26.15 -4.86
CA ALA A 265 5.44 26.84 -5.50
C ALA A 265 5.81 27.26 -6.93
N GLY A 266 4.86 27.15 -7.86
CA GLY A 266 5.03 27.48 -9.27
C GLY A 266 5.49 26.30 -10.14
N VAL A 267 5.84 25.15 -9.56
CA VAL A 267 6.14 23.94 -10.33
C VAL A 267 4.90 23.48 -11.11
N GLU A 268 5.09 23.18 -12.39
CA GLU A 268 4.04 22.72 -13.30
C GLU A 268 3.70 21.26 -13.04
N MET A 269 2.42 20.95 -12.87
CA MET A 269 1.91 19.60 -12.65
C MET A 269 1.20 19.03 -13.87
N ALA A 270 0.57 19.90 -14.67
CA ALA A 270 -0.09 19.51 -15.90
C ALA A 270 -0.33 20.75 -16.78
N ARG A 271 -0.67 20.51 -18.04
CA ARG A 271 -1.24 21.49 -18.97
C ARG A 271 -2.70 21.16 -19.22
N VAL A 272 -3.48 22.18 -19.57
CA VAL A 272 -4.87 22.01 -20.00
C VAL A 272 -5.04 22.50 -21.43
N GLU A 273 -6.04 22.01 -22.13
CA GLU A 273 -6.40 22.54 -23.45
C GLU A 273 -6.67 24.06 -23.38
N PRO A 274 -6.37 24.82 -24.45
CA PRO A 274 -6.72 26.24 -24.52
C PRO A 274 -8.20 26.49 -24.20
N ASP A 275 -8.48 27.55 -23.44
CA ASP A 275 -9.81 27.95 -22.97
C ASP A 275 -10.54 26.91 -22.07
N SER A 276 -9.88 25.80 -21.73
CA SER A 276 -10.41 24.80 -20.82
C SER A 276 -10.47 25.33 -19.39
N LYS A 277 -11.55 24.97 -18.69
CA LYS A 277 -11.72 25.22 -17.25
C LYS A 277 -11.36 24.00 -16.42
N ALA A 278 -10.60 23.06 -16.98
CA ALA A 278 -10.22 21.83 -16.31
C ALA A 278 -9.39 22.08 -15.06
N PHE A 279 -9.61 21.23 -14.06
CA PHE A 279 -9.01 21.37 -12.74
C PHE A 279 -8.72 19.99 -12.14
N LEU A 280 -7.92 20.00 -11.07
CA LEU A 280 -7.65 18.83 -10.24
C LEU A 280 -8.47 18.98 -8.95
N LEU A 281 -8.99 17.87 -8.46
CA LEU A 281 -9.59 17.79 -7.14
C LEU A 281 -8.51 17.40 -6.15
N ALA A 282 -8.48 18.01 -4.97
CA ALA A 282 -7.66 17.55 -3.87
C ALA A 282 -8.54 17.36 -2.64
N PHE A 283 -8.44 16.22 -1.95
CA PHE A 283 -9.22 15.94 -0.76
C PHE A 283 -8.31 15.82 0.45
N ASP A 284 -8.59 16.56 1.52
CA ASP A 284 -7.85 16.48 2.78
C ASP A 284 -8.22 15.21 3.58
N ASN A 285 -7.65 15.07 4.79
CA ASN A 285 -7.91 13.92 5.67
C ASN A 285 -9.35 13.88 6.24
N ASP A 286 -10.10 14.98 6.14
CA ASP A 286 -11.52 15.09 6.50
C ASP A 286 -12.44 14.90 5.27
N GLU A 287 -11.88 14.51 4.12
CA GLU A 287 -12.56 14.37 2.81
C GLU A 287 -13.18 15.69 2.29
N ARG A 288 -12.63 16.85 2.68
CA ARG A 288 -13.02 18.16 2.14
C ARG A 288 -12.24 18.45 0.86
N GLU A 289 -12.91 19.02 -0.14
CA GLU A 289 -12.27 19.48 -1.36
C GLU A 289 -11.45 20.75 -1.09
N VAL A 290 -10.14 20.65 -1.27
CA VAL A 290 -9.13 21.68 -0.96
C VAL A 290 -8.23 21.98 -2.17
N GLY A 291 -8.62 21.61 -3.39
CA GLY A 291 -7.80 21.76 -4.60
C GLY A 291 -7.30 23.19 -4.83
N ARG A 292 -8.11 24.19 -4.47
CA ARG A 292 -7.75 25.62 -4.58
C ARG A 292 -6.64 26.08 -3.63
N GLU A 293 -6.34 25.31 -2.58
CA GLU A 293 -5.23 25.54 -1.67
C GLU A 293 -3.89 25.05 -2.25
N PHE A 294 -3.94 24.04 -3.13
CA PHE A 294 -2.74 23.39 -3.69
C PHE A 294 -2.45 23.77 -5.14
N PHE A 295 -3.46 24.14 -5.93
CA PHE A 295 -3.31 24.35 -7.37
C PHE A 295 -3.77 25.73 -7.85
N ASP A 296 -2.88 26.40 -8.59
CA ASP A 296 -3.19 27.60 -9.36
C ASP A 296 -3.31 27.25 -10.85
N TYR A 297 -4.19 27.97 -11.54
CA TYR A 297 -4.55 27.72 -12.92
C TYR A 297 -4.28 28.99 -13.73
N GLN A 298 -3.20 29.00 -14.50
CA GLN A 298 -2.80 30.17 -15.29
C GLN A 298 -2.10 29.76 -16.58
N GLN A 299 -2.34 30.51 -17.67
CA GLN A 299 -1.70 30.28 -18.97
C GLN A 299 -1.80 28.82 -19.46
N ASN A 300 -2.97 28.20 -19.31
CA ASN A 300 -3.22 26.80 -19.65
C ASN A 300 -2.35 25.78 -18.89
N LYS A 301 -1.86 26.15 -17.69
CA LYS A 301 -1.07 25.29 -16.80
C LYS A 301 -1.75 25.13 -15.45
N ILE A 302 -1.55 23.95 -14.86
CA ILE A 302 -1.84 23.65 -13.46
C ILE A 302 -0.52 23.70 -12.70
N LEU A 303 -0.38 24.63 -11.77
CA LEU A 303 0.85 24.87 -11.00
C LEU A 303 0.61 24.64 -9.51
N LEU A 304 1.65 24.23 -8.77
CA LEU A 304 1.60 24.18 -7.32
C LEU A 304 1.54 25.59 -6.71
N LYS A 305 0.68 25.80 -5.71
CA LYS A 305 0.57 27.07 -4.97
C LYS A 305 1.51 27.20 -3.79
N LYS A 306 1.93 26.06 -3.24
CA LYS A 306 2.79 25.97 -2.07
C LYS A 306 3.73 24.78 -2.21
N ALA A 307 4.80 24.81 -1.42
CA ALA A 307 5.76 23.72 -1.39
C ALA A 307 5.11 22.45 -0.81
N VAL A 308 5.26 21.33 -1.51
CA VAL A 308 4.73 20.02 -1.14
C VAL A 308 5.61 18.92 -1.73
N MET A 309 5.51 17.72 -1.17
CA MET A 309 6.17 16.53 -1.71
C MET A 309 5.12 15.55 -2.25
N PRO A 310 5.01 15.34 -3.57
CA PRO A 310 4.10 14.34 -4.10
C PRO A 310 4.65 12.92 -3.92
N ALA A 311 3.75 11.94 -3.88
CA ALA A 311 4.05 10.51 -3.89
C ALA A 311 3.04 9.75 -4.74
N MET A 312 3.42 8.54 -5.17
CA MET A 312 2.61 7.61 -5.97
C MET A 312 2.19 8.13 -7.36
N LEU A 313 2.81 9.18 -7.89
CA LEU A 313 2.66 9.58 -9.29
C LEU A 313 3.09 8.41 -10.19
N THR A 314 2.32 8.14 -11.24
CA THR A 314 2.61 7.09 -12.22
C THR A 314 2.28 7.55 -13.63
N MET A 315 2.88 6.91 -14.62
CA MET A 315 2.56 7.10 -16.04
C MET A 315 1.38 6.21 -16.50
N ASN A 316 0.80 5.39 -15.62
CA ASN A 316 -0.30 4.49 -15.95
C ASN A 316 -1.67 5.17 -15.75
N THR A 317 -2.32 5.52 -16.85
CA THR A 317 -3.62 6.22 -16.83
C THR A 317 -4.75 5.39 -16.22
N GLN A 318 -4.73 4.06 -16.39
CA GLN A 318 -5.73 3.19 -15.77
C GLN A 318 -5.63 3.23 -14.25
N ILE A 319 -4.42 3.19 -13.69
CA ILE A 319 -4.22 3.23 -12.23
C ILE A 319 -4.55 4.61 -11.66
N ILE A 320 -4.19 5.69 -12.37
CA ILE A 320 -4.63 7.05 -11.98
C ILE A 320 -6.15 7.14 -11.88
N ARG A 321 -6.86 6.57 -12.86
CA ARG A 321 -8.34 6.56 -12.86
C ARG A 321 -8.91 5.67 -11.75
N GLN A 322 -8.28 4.53 -11.47
CA GLN A 322 -8.78 3.58 -10.47
C GLN A 322 -8.56 4.02 -9.01
N ASP A 323 -7.55 4.85 -8.73
CA ASP A 323 -7.23 5.31 -7.36
C ASP A 323 -7.16 6.83 -7.26
N CYS A 324 -6.01 7.41 -7.60
CA CYS A 324 -5.76 8.84 -7.55
C CYS A 324 -4.56 9.22 -8.44
N LEU A 325 -4.38 10.51 -8.72
CA LEU A 325 -3.21 11.03 -9.43
C LEU A 325 -1.96 10.95 -8.56
N CYS A 326 -2.06 11.42 -7.32
CA CYS A 326 -0.99 11.38 -6.33
C CYS A 326 -1.51 11.69 -4.93
N TYR A 327 -0.65 11.48 -3.94
CA TYR A 327 -0.77 12.07 -2.62
C TYR A 327 0.20 13.23 -2.50
N LEU A 328 -0.22 14.32 -1.87
CA LEU A 328 0.65 15.42 -1.47
C LEU A 328 0.99 15.27 0.01
N MET A 329 2.26 15.45 0.34
CA MET A 329 2.80 15.25 1.67
C MET A 329 3.58 16.46 2.17
N GLU A 330 3.65 16.59 3.49
CA GLU A 330 4.49 17.56 4.19
C GLU A 330 5.30 16.82 5.26
N ARG A 331 6.48 17.35 5.61
CA ARG A 331 7.35 16.73 6.60
C ARG A 331 6.85 17.01 8.01
N ILE A 332 6.81 16.00 8.86
CA ILE A 332 6.56 16.16 10.30
C ILE A 332 7.89 16.48 10.98
N SER A 333 7.97 17.66 11.59
CA SER A 333 9.03 17.98 12.54
C SER A 333 8.75 17.26 13.85
N VAL A 334 9.34 16.07 14.03
CA VAL A 334 9.38 15.44 15.34
C VAL A 334 10.46 16.15 16.14
N ALA A 335 10.09 16.80 17.24
CA ALA A 335 11.08 17.35 18.17
C ALA A 335 12.04 16.23 18.56
N SER A 336 13.33 16.46 18.40
CA SER A 336 14.35 15.52 18.84
C SER A 336 14.23 15.36 20.35
N GLU A 337 13.77 14.18 20.78
CA GLU A 337 13.78 13.75 22.19
C GLU A 337 15.20 13.67 22.76
#